data_AF-A0A1A8MXI7-F1
#
_entry.id   AF-A0A1A8MXI7-F1
#
_cell.length_a   1.000
_cell.length_b   1.000
_cell.length_c   1.000
_cell.angle_alpha   90.00
_cell.angle_beta   90.00
_cell.angle_gamma   90.00
#
_symmetry.space_group_name_H-M   'P 1'
#
loop_
_entity.id
_entity.type
_entity.pdbx_description
1 polymer ?
#
loop_
_entity_poly.entity_id
_entity_poly.type
_entity_poly.pdbx_seq_one_letter_code
_entity_poly.pdbx_strand_id
1 'polypeptide(L)'
;EILEETLKSIGVETYNDFQFIAEDDLLSALRPVQARKVLAAWKSRYQDPESSRSPVCTSPETPASLHSSSPLSVSSNSSNSNQTSEIDWVDTFEIPWRKFPEELMQSLERGKRPSPKMRREMVRIVVSEMKKKCSSIGKRSSTEVAKKMVAEYPKSLQDVIEGDVIGTGYHSLVKQLQYRLENVKRSAVPKIRK
;
A
#
# COMPACT_ATOMS: atom_id res chain seq x y z
N GLU A 1 9.53 -17.50 -18.97
CA GLU A 1 8.89 -18.79 -19.31
C GLU A 1 9.50 -19.93 -18.49
N ILE A 2 10.81 -20.13 -18.48
CA ILE A 2 11.51 -21.19 -17.70
C ILE A 2 11.02 -21.33 -16.24
N LEU A 3 10.87 -20.22 -15.50
CA LEU A 3 10.44 -20.29 -14.10
C LEU A 3 9.01 -20.82 -13.91
N GLU A 4 8.09 -20.47 -14.81
CA GLU A 4 6.69 -20.91 -14.72
C GLU A 4 6.57 -22.41 -15.04
N GLU A 5 7.32 -22.88 -16.04
CA GLU A 5 7.41 -24.29 -16.38
C GLU A 5 8.01 -25.12 -15.24
N THR A 6 9.07 -24.63 -14.61
CA THR A 6 9.66 -25.25 -13.43
C THR A 6 8.65 -25.35 -12.28
N LEU A 7 7.93 -24.28 -11.97
CA LEU A 7 6.91 -24.30 -10.90
C LEU A 7 5.77 -25.28 -11.20
N LYS A 8 5.30 -25.33 -12.46
CA LYS A 8 4.32 -26.35 -12.89
C LYS A 8 4.86 -27.77 -12.78
N SER A 9 6.13 -27.99 -13.11
CA SER A 9 6.77 -29.30 -13.00
C SER A 9 6.94 -29.80 -11.55
N ILE A 10 7.06 -28.86 -10.59
CA ILE A 10 7.13 -29.15 -9.16
C ILE A 10 5.72 -29.42 -8.57
N GLY A 11 4.65 -29.14 -9.33
CA GLY A 11 3.27 -29.34 -8.90
C GLY A 11 2.67 -28.14 -8.16
N VAL A 12 3.19 -26.93 -8.39
CA VAL A 12 2.65 -25.71 -7.80
C VAL A 12 1.41 -25.28 -8.57
N GLU A 13 0.23 -25.42 -7.95
CA GLU A 13 -1.05 -25.05 -8.57
C GLU A 13 -1.65 -23.79 -7.95
N THR A 14 -1.38 -23.56 -6.66
CA THR A 14 -1.96 -22.48 -5.87
C THR A 14 -0.89 -21.63 -5.18
N TYR A 15 -1.30 -20.44 -4.71
CA TYR A 15 -0.40 -19.57 -3.95
C TYR A 15 0.04 -20.19 -2.61
N ASN A 16 -0.72 -21.16 -2.07
CA ASN A 16 -0.38 -21.79 -0.80
C ASN A 16 0.75 -22.81 -0.93
N ASP A 17 0.91 -23.40 -2.11
CA ASP A 17 1.91 -24.45 -2.35
C ASP A 17 3.35 -23.92 -2.27
N PHE A 18 3.51 -22.60 -2.42
CA PHE A 18 4.80 -21.92 -2.26
C PHE A 18 5.40 -22.06 -0.86
N GLN A 19 4.62 -22.44 0.16
CA GLN A 19 5.15 -22.73 1.49
C GLN A 19 5.98 -24.02 1.56
N PHE A 20 5.79 -24.93 0.61
CA PHE A 20 6.45 -26.24 0.56
C PHE A 20 7.70 -26.26 -0.34
N ILE A 21 7.99 -25.16 -1.02
CA ILE A 21 9.12 -25.05 -1.96
C ILE A 21 10.43 -24.81 -1.19
N ALA A 22 11.46 -25.59 -1.53
CA ALA A 22 12.83 -25.45 -1.04
C ALA A 22 13.72 -24.67 -2.01
N GLU A 23 14.94 -24.30 -1.59
CA GLU A 23 15.88 -23.56 -2.44
C GLU A 23 16.28 -24.38 -3.68
N ASP A 24 16.53 -25.67 -3.48
CA ASP A 24 17.01 -26.59 -4.51
C ASP A 24 16.02 -26.77 -5.66
N ASP A 25 14.71 -26.72 -5.37
CA ASP A 25 13.64 -26.84 -6.37
C ASP A 25 13.71 -25.72 -7.41
N LEU A 26 14.19 -24.54 -7.00
CA LEU A 26 14.25 -23.34 -7.83
C LEU A 26 15.58 -23.22 -8.61
N LEU A 27 16.60 -24.01 -8.27
CA LEU A 27 17.93 -23.89 -8.87
C LEU A 27 17.97 -24.30 -10.36
N SER A 28 16.96 -25.05 -10.82
CA SER A 28 16.79 -25.39 -12.23
C SER A 28 16.43 -24.18 -13.11
N ALA A 29 15.79 -23.16 -12.53
CA ALA A 29 15.35 -21.95 -13.24
C ALA A 29 16.04 -20.66 -12.78
N LEU A 30 16.59 -20.64 -11.57
CA LEU A 30 17.12 -19.44 -10.92
C LEU A 30 18.53 -19.68 -10.39
N ARG A 31 19.35 -18.62 -10.40
CA ARG A 31 20.62 -18.66 -9.66
C ARG A 31 20.37 -18.74 -8.15
N PRO A 32 21.29 -19.30 -7.34
CA PRO A 32 21.08 -19.49 -5.91
C PRO A 32 20.62 -18.24 -5.15
N VAL A 33 21.18 -17.08 -5.47
CA VAL A 33 20.79 -15.81 -4.83
C VAL A 33 19.37 -15.38 -5.24
N GLN A 34 18.95 -15.67 -6.47
CA GLN A 34 17.59 -15.36 -6.93
C GLN A 34 16.57 -16.28 -6.26
N ALA A 35 16.86 -17.57 -6.14
CA ALA A 35 16.04 -18.54 -5.40
C ALA A 35 15.85 -18.12 -3.94
N ARG A 36 16.94 -17.77 -3.23
CA ARG A 36 16.87 -17.27 -1.84
C ARG A 36 16.05 -16.00 -1.70
N LYS A 37 16.17 -15.05 -2.64
CA LYS A 37 15.38 -13.81 -2.61
C LYS A 37 13.88 -14.09 -2.77
N VAL A 38 13.54 -15.04 -3.63
CA VAL A 38 12.16 -15.47 -3.88
C VAL A 38 11.57 -16.14 -2.64
N LEU A 39 12.29 -17.11 -2.06
CA LEU A 39 11.88 -17.76 -0.81
C LEU A 39 11.76 -16.80 0.38
N ALA A 40 12.70 -15.87 0.52
CA ALA A 40 12.64 -14.85 1.57
C ALA A 40 11.43 -13.93 1.39
N ALA A 41 11.16 -13.48 0.16
CA ALA A 41 10.01 -12.62 -0.14
C ALA A 41 8.67 -13.30 0.16
N TRP A 42 8.58 -14.62 -0.02
CA TRP A 42 7.37 -15.39 0.27
C TRP A 42 7.24 -15.73 1.75
N LYS A 43 8.31 -16.19 2.42
CA LYS A 43 8.28 -16.49 3.86
C LYS A 43 7.92 -15.25 4.70
N SER A 44 8.38 -14.06 4.30
CA SER A 44 7.98 -12.80 4.94
C SER A 44 6.50 -12.44 4.74
N ARG A 45 5.79 -13.04 3.78
CA ARG A 45 4.35 -12.83 3.56
C ARG A 45 3.48 -13.71 4.47
N TYR A 46 4.05 -14.81 4.99
CA TYR A 46 3.36 -15.79 5.83
C TYR A 46 3.73 -15.70 7.31
N GLN A 47 4.88 -15.09 7.65
CA GLN A 47 5.34 -14.92 9.03
C GLN A 47 4.77 -13.70 9.78
N ASP A 48 3.72 -13.05 9.28
CA ASP A 48 2.97 -12.09 10.10
C ASP A 48 1.61 -12.70 10.47
N PRO A 49 1.59 -13.48 11.57
CA PRO A 49 0.56 -13.25 12.57
C PRO A 49 1.10 -13.40 14.01
N GLU A 50 0.94 -12.33 14.79
CA GLU A 50 0.48 -12.39 16.19
C GLU A 50 1.08 -13.50 17.08
N SER A 51 2.25 -13.26 17.68
CA SER A 51 2.72 -14.04 18.83
C SER A 51 2.61 -13.21 20.11
N SER A 52 1.50 -13.36 20.81
CA SER A 52 1.47 -13.67 22.26
C SER A 52 0.06 -13.43 22.82
N ARG A 53 -0.77 -14.48 22.84
CA ARG A 53 -1.98 -14.51 23.68
C ARG A 53 -2.37 -15.96 24.04
N SER A 54 -2.05 -16.34 25.29
CA SER A 54 -2.78 -17.37 26.06
C SER A 54 -4.09 -16.77 26.60
N PRO A 55 -5.16 -17.53 27.02
CA PRO A 55 -5.11 -18.85 27.66
C PRO A 55 -6.20 -19.90 27.29
N VAL A 56 -5.85 -21.17 27.55
CA VAL A 56 -6.56 -22.31 28.19
C VAL A 56 -8.11 -22.42 28.21
N CYS A 57 -8.57 -23.62 27.78
CA CYS A 57 -9.79 -24.43 28.07
C CYS A 57 -11.19 -23.80 27.91
N THR A 58 -12.23 -24.47 27.38
CA THR A 58 -12.63 -25.89 27.52
C THR A 58 -13.64 -26.24 26.40
N SER A 59 -13.65 -27.48 25.90
CA SER A 59 -14.66 -28.09 24.99
C SER A 59 -16.00 -28.37 25.70
N PRO A 60 -17.03 -29.08 25.14
CA PRO A 60 -17.19 -29.71 23.81
C PRO A 60 -18.62 -29.60 23.17
N GLU A 61 -18.78 -30.34 22.05
CA GLU A 61 -20.00 -30.96 21.49
C GLU A 61 -20.79 -30.33 20.32
N THR A 62 -21.09 -31.22 19.37
CA THR A 62 -21.90 -31.14 18.13
C THR A 62 -22.99 -32.24 18.27
N PRO A 63 -23.97 -32.47 17.35
CA PRO A 63 -24.36 -31.77 16.12
C PRO A 63 -25.90 -31.67 15.86
N ALA A 64 -26.23 -31.17 14.67
CA ALA A 64 -27.43 -31.44 13.84
C ALA A 64 -28.67 -30.51 13.96
N SER A 65 -28.98 -29.81 12.87
CA SER A 65 -30.28 -29.94 12.19
C SER A 65 -30.24 -29.29 10.81
N LEU A 66 -30.70 -30.06 9.83
CA LEU A 66 -31.12 -29.64 8.49
C LEU A 66 -32.19 -28.55 8.60
N HIS A 67 -32.23 -27.57 7.70
CA HIS A 67 -33.47 -27.09 7.06
C HIS A 67 -33.10 -26.15 5.89
N SER A 68 -33.62 -26.53 4.72
CA SER A 68 -33.51 -25.88 3.41
C SER A 68 -34.33 -24.59 3.34
N SER A 69 -33.77 -23.54 2.76
CA SER A 69 -34.51 -22.40 2.16
C SER A 69 -33.60 -21.64 1.19
N SER A 70 -33.87 -21.71 -0.11
CA SER A 70 -33.35 -20.77 -1.12
C SER A 70 -33.94 -19.37 -0.84
N PRO A 71 -33.33 -18.24 -1.28
CA PRO A 71 -33.39 -17.89 -2.71
C PRO A 71 -32.26 -16.97 -3.26
N LEU A 72 -32.33 -16.71 -4.57
CA LEU A 72 -31.76 -15.58 -5.33
C LEU A 72 -30.24 -15.56 -5.59
N SER A 73 -29.89 -16.04 -6.78
CA SER A 73 -28.64 -15.73 -7.47
C SER A 73 -28.61 -14.25 -7.89
N VAL A 74 -27.77 -13.46 -7.22
CA VAL A 74 -27.24 -12.21 -7.78
C VAL A 74 -25.72 -12.30 -7.79
N SER A 75 -25.18 -12.25 -9.00
CA SER A 75 -23.77 -12.17 -9.32
C SER A 75 -23.10 -11.09 -8.48
N SER A 76 -22.04 -11.43 -7.75
CA SER A 76 -21.18 -10.44 -7.10
C SER A 76 -19.73 -10.87 -7.24
N ASN A 77 -19.00 -10.02 -7.95
CA ASN A 77 -17.60 -10.11 -8.30
C ASN A 77 -16.73 -10.62 -7.16
N SER A 78 -15.89 -11.58 -7.51
CA SER A 78 -14.64 -11.94 -6.85
C SER A 78 -13.86 -10.67 -6.49
N SER A 79 -14.01 -10.21 -5.26
CA SER A 79 -13.30 -9.07 -4.73
C SER A 79 -12.04 -9.55 -4.04
N ASN A 80 -10.91 -9.30 -4.71
CA ASN A 80 -9.54 -9.47 -4.22
C ASN A 80 -9.41 -9.13 -2.73
N SER A 81 -9.20 -10.17 -1.90
CA SER A 81 -9.02 -10.11 -0.45
C SER A 81 -7.69 -9.49 0.02
N ASN A 82 -7.01 -8.68 -0.80
CA ASN A 82 -5.78 -7.99 -0.42
C ASN A 82 -5.98 -6.48 -0.14
N GLN A 83 -7.23 -6.00 -0.12
CA GLN A 83 -7.55 -4.56 -0.01
C GLN A 83 -7.78 -4.06 1.42
N THR A 84 -7.96 -4.93 2.41
CA THR A 84 -8.43 -4.52 3.75
C THR A 84 -7.35 -3.79 4.55
N SER A 85 -6.08 -4.19 4.46
CA SER A 85 -4.98 -3.60 5.24
C SER A 85 -4.45 -2.26 4.68
N GLU A 86 -4.55 -2.02 3.36
CA GLU A 86 -4.13 -0.74 2.76
C GLU A 86 -5.10 0.39 3.11
N ILE A 87 -6.38 0.07 3.30
CA ILE A 87 -7.45 1.02 3.62
C ILE A 87 -7.33 1.45 5.09
N ASP A 88 -7.10 0.50 5.99
CA ASP A 88 -7.08 0.70 7.45
C ASP A 88 -6.16 1.86 7.90
N TRP A 89 -4.92 1.89 7.41
CA TRP A 89 -3.99 2.93 7.84
C TRP A 89 -4.25 4.29 7.18
N VAL A 90 -4.77 4.32 5.95
CA VAL A 90 -5.00 5.56 5.19
C VAL A 90 -6.16 6.33 5.79
N ASP A 91 -7.20 5.64 6.23
CA ASP A 91 -8.37 6.25 6.87
C ASP A 91 -7.98 6.90 8.21
N THR A 92 -7.12 6.23 8.97
CA THR A 92 -6.57 6.73 10.24
C THR A 92 -5.38 7.68 10.06
N PHE A 93 -4.87 7.86 8.83
CA PHE A 93 -3.73 8.75 8.59
C PHE A 93 -4.14 10.22 8.76
N GLU A 94 -3.51 10.88 9.72
CA GLU A 94 -3.57 12.32 9.93
C GLU A 94 -2.46 13.02 9.17
N ILE A 95 -2.80 14.12 8.50
CA ILE A 95 -1.82 14.94 7.81
C ILE A 95 -0.94 15.62 8.88
N PRO A 96 0.40 15.55 8.76
CA PRO A 96 1.32 16.05 9.78
C PRO A 96 1.48 17.58 9.73
N TRP A 97 0.40 18.34 9.86
CA TRP A 97 0.37 19.80 9.76
C TRP A 97 1.40 20.48 10.67
N ARG A 98 1.54 19.99 11.91
CA ARG A 98 2.52 20.50 12.90
C ARG A 98 3.99 20.32 12.50
N LYS A 99 4.29 19.47 11.51
CA LYS A 99 5.65 19.27 10.99
C LYS A 99 5.97 20.18 9.81
N PHE A 100 4.99 20.90 9.27
CA PHE A 100 5.21 21.81 8.17
C PHE A 100 5.93 23.08 8.65
N PRO A 101 6.82 23.66 7.83
CA PRO A 101 7.42 24.95 8.14
C PRO A 101 6.35 26.01 8.38
N GLU A 102 6.59 26.88 9.35
CA GLU A 102 5.69 27.96 9.75
C GLU A 102 5.26 28.82 8.53
N GLU A 103 6.21 29.17 7.67
CA GLU A 103 5.95 29.97 6.47
C GLU A 103 4.98 29.29 5.48
N LEU A 104 5.03 27.95 5.40
CA LEU A 104 4.09 27.16 4.60
C LEU A 104 2.70 27.18 5.26
N MET A 105 2.60 26.91 6.56
CA MET A 105 1.32 26.92 7.29
C MET A 105 0.60 28.27 7.17
N GLN A 106 1.32 29.37 7.40
CA GLN A 106 0.75 30.70 7.24
C GLN A 106 0.26 30.97 5.81
N SER A 107 0.92 30.41 4.79
CA SER A 107 0.45 30.54 3.41
C SER A 107 -0.85 29.77 3.20
N LEU A 108 -0.96 28.57 3.76
CA LEU A 108 -2.17 27.75 3.71
C LEU A 108 -3.35 28.43 4.41
N GLU A 109 -3.14 28.93 5.63
CA GLU A 109 -4.15 29.62 6.44
C GLU A 109 -4.65 30.91 5.80
N ARG A 110 -3.77 31.66 5.14
CA ARG A 110 -4.14 32.86 4.36
C ARG A 110 -4.86 32.54 3.05
N GLY A 111 -5.09 31.26 2.72
CA GLY A 111 -5.69 30.87 1.45
C GLY A 111 -4.79 31.12 0.24
N LYS A 112 -3.47 31.28 0.44
CA LYS A 112 -2.51 31.59 -0.62
C LYS A 112 -1.84 30.32 -1.13
N ARG A 113 -1.72 30.22 -2.45
CA ARG A 113 -1.01 29.10 -3.09
C ARG A 113 0.46 29.08 -2.64
N PRO A 114 0.96 27.99 -2.04
CA PRO A 114 2.35 27.91 -1.62
C PRO A 114 3.32 27.99 -2.80
N SER A 115 4.51 28.54 -2.57
CA SER A 115 5.57 28.59 -3.57
C SER A 115 5.97 27.18 -4.04
N PRO A 116 6.52 27.00 -5.25
CA PRO A 116 6.97 25.69 -5.72
C PRO A 116 7.96 25.00 -4.77
N LYS A 117 8.81 25.77 -4.09
CA LYS A 117 9.77 25.24 -3.11
C LYS A 117 9.04 24.68 -1.88
N MET A 118 8.15 25.47 -1.28
CA MET A 118 7.36 25.06 -0.12
C MET A 118 6.46 23.87 -0.42
N ARG A 119 5.81 23.86 -1.59
CA ARG A 119 4.95 22.74 -2.02
C ARG A 119 5.76 21.44 -2.14
N ARG A 120 6.98 21.48 -2.68
CA ARG A 120 7.86 20.28 -2.72
C ARG A 120 8.25 19.81 -1.32
N GLU A 121 8.51 20.74 -0.39
CA GLU A 121 8.84 20.41 0.99
C GLU A 121 7.67 19.78 1.73
N MET A 122 6.46 20.36 1.60
CA MET A 122 5.20 19.77 2.07
C MET A 122 5.06 18.32 1.60
N VAL A 123 5.19 18.08 0.29
CA VAL A 123 5.09 16.75 -0.32
C VAL A 123 6.14 15.79 0.25
N ARG A 124 7.37 16.26 0.49
CA ARG A 124 8.43 15.44 1.10
C ARG A 124 8.10 15.02 2.53
N ILE A 125 7.59 15.95 3.34
CA ILE A 125 7.23 15.68 4.74
C ILE A 125 6.08 14.67 4.78
N VAL A 126 5.01 14.91 4.03
CA VAL A 126 3.86 14.00 3.96
C VAL A 126 4.28 12.60 3.55
N VAL A 127 5.03 12.45 2.45
CA VAL A 127 5.49 11.13 1.99
C VAL A 127 6.39 10.45 3.03
N SER A 128 7.22 11.21 3.75
CA SER A 128 8.08 10.64 4.79
C SER A 128 7.25 10.07 5.95
N GLU A 129 6.18 10.76 6.34
CA GLU A 129 5.25 10.28 7.39
C GLU A 129 4.39 9.12 6.91
N MET A 130 3.88 9.16 5.68
CA MET A 130 3.16 8.03 5.10
C MET A 130 4.03 6.77 5.09
N LYS A 131 5.33 6.89 4.75
CA LYS A 131 6.26 5.73 4.73
C LYS A 131 6.56 5.16 6.11
N LYS A 132 6.36 5.92 7.18
CA LYS A 132 6.46 5.41 8.56
C LYS A 132 5.27 4.53 8.93
N LYS A 133 4.11 4.76 8.32
CA LYS A 133 2.90 3.97 8.52
C LYS A 133 2.90 2.71 7.68
N CYS A 134 3.31 2.81 6.41
CA CYS A 134 3.36 1.67 5.51
C CYS A 134 4.60 1.73 4.59
N SER A 135 5.34 0.62 4.52
CA SER A 135 6.53 0.50 3.66
C SER A 135 6.16 0.42 2.16
N SER A 136 4.97 -0.11 1.83
CA SER A 136 4.46 -0.27 0.47
C SER A 136 3.21 0.57 0.22
N ILE A 137 3.43 1.83 -0.13
CA ILE A 137 2.35 2.77 -0.43
C ILE A 137 1.88 2.59 -1.87
N GLY A 138 0.58 2.30 -2.03
CA GLY A 138 -0.10 2.18 -3.31
C GLY A 138 -0.61 3.52 -3.86
N LYS A 139 -1.13 3.48 -5.09
CA LYS A 139 -1.66 4.68 -5.78
C LYS A 139 -2.90 5.23 -5.06
N ARG A 140 -3.76 4.35 -4.53
CA ARG A 140 -4.99 4.74 -3.83
C ARG A 140 -4.67 5.56 -2.58
N SER A 141 -3.73 5.13 -1.74
CA SER A 141 -3.32 5.88 -0.55
C SER A 141 -2.88 7.31 -0.86
N SER A 142 -2.11 7.50 -1.94
CA SER A 142 -1.68 8.86 -2.34
C SER A 142 -2.85 9.75 -2.76
N THR A 143 -3.90 9.16 -3.35
CA THR A 143 -5.12 9.87 -3.75
C THR A 143 -5.91 10.32 -2.52
N GLU A 144 -6.15 9.42 -1.58
CA GLU A 144 -6.92 9.75 -0.37
C GLU A 144 -6.20 10.77 0.51
N VAL A 145 -4.88 10.67 0.66
CA VAL A 145 -4.09 11.68 1.37
C VAL A 145 -4.18 13.05 0.69
N ALA A 146 -4.10 13.11 -0.64
CA ALA A 146 -4.25 14.38 -1.36
C ALA A 146 -5.65 14.98 -1.19
N LYS A 147 -6.71 14.15 -1.23
CA LYS A 147 -8.08 14.60 -0.96
C LYS A 147 -8.20 15.20 0.43
N LYS A 148 -7.69 14.52 1.46
CA LYS A 148 -7.66 15.03 2.85
C LYS A 148 -6.96 16.39 2.93
N MET A 149 -5.81 16.54 2.28
CA MET A 149 -5.06 17.81 2.29
C MET A 149 -5.83 18.95 1.60
N VAL A 150 -6.43 18.68 0.45
CA VAL A 150 -7.20 19.70 -0.30
C VAL A 150 -8.51 20.04 0.39
N ALA A 151 -9.14 19.08 1.07
CA ALA A 151 -10.34 19.33 1.87
C ALA A 151 -10.08 20.31 3.02
N GLU A 152 -8.91 20.24 3.66
CA GLU A 152 -8.52 21.14 4.74
C GLU A 152 -8.21 22.56 4.24
N TYR A 153 -7.44 22.67 3.15
CA TYR A 153 -7.01 23.97 2.61
C TYR A 153 -7.34 24.11 1.10
N PRO A 154 -8.63 24.14 0.72
CA PRO A 154 -9.03 24.13 -0.68
C PRO A 154 -8.52 25.35 -1.44
N LYS A 155 -8.62 26.55 -0.86
CA LYS A 155 -8.16 27.81 -1.48
C LYS A 155 -6.67 27.81 -1.84
N SER A 156 -5.86 27.08 -1.08
CA SER A 156 -4.40 27.08 -1.21
C SER A 156 -3.90 25.90 -2.05
N LEU A 157 -4.53 24.74 -1.91
CA LEU A 157 -4.04 23.48 -2.45
C LEU A 157 -4.82 22.96 -3.65
N GLN A 158 -6.06 23.41 -3.87
CA GLN A 158 -6.86 22.98 -5.00
C GLN A 158 -6.24 23.42 -6.34
N ASP A 159 -6.46 22.61 -7.37
CA ASP A 159 -6.07 22.91 -8.74
C ASP A 159 -7.10 23.85 -9.34
N VAL A 160 -6.82 25.16 -9.26
CA VAL A 160 -7.64 26.23 -9.82
C VAL A 160 -6.82 27.01 -10.84
N ILE A 161 -7.41 27.26 -12.01
CA ILE A 161 -6.88 28.13 -13.07
C ILE A 161 -7.99 29.12 -13.42
N GLU A 162 -7.70 30.41 -13.34
CA GLU A 162 -8.66 31.49 -13.68
C GLU A 162 -10.01 31.45 -12.93
N GLY A 163 -10.04 30.80 -11.76
CA GLY A 163 -11.24 30.64 -10.94
C GLY A 163 -11.95 29.29 -11.12
N ASP A 164 -11.60 28.54 -12.17
CA ASP A 164 -12.17 27.24 -12.45
C ASP A 164 -11.35 26.10 -11.84
N VAL A 165 -12.05 25.15 -11.21
CA VAL A 165 -11.44 23.92 -10.67
C VAL A 165 -11.10 23.00 -11.83
N ILE A 166 -9.82 22.67 -11.97
CA ILE A 166 -9.32 21.82 -13.06
C ILE A 166 -9.37 20.35 -12.65
N GLY A 167 -10.07 19.54 -13.46
CA GLY A 167 -10.20 18.11 -13.26
C GLY A 167 -10.84 17.77 -11.91
N THR A 168 -10.17 16.94 -11.11
CA THR A 168 -10.65 16.59 -9.77
C THR A 168 -10.29 17.63 -8.70
N GLY A 169 -9.56 18.69 -9.04
CA GLY A 169 -9.12 19.72 -8.09
C GLY A 169 -7.94 19.30 -7.19
N TYR A 170 -7.50 18.04 -7.21
CA TYR A 170 -6.36 17.56 -6.42
C TYR A 170 -5.36 16.75 -7.25
N HIS A 171 -5.55 16.68 -8.57
CA HIS A 171 -4.78 15.82 -9.46
C HIS A 171 -3.28 16.13 -9.42
N SER A 172 -2.91 17.40 -9.39
CA SER A 172 -1.51 17.82 -9.36
C SER A 172 -0.82 17.37 -8.08
N LEU A 173 -1.52 17.44 -6.94
CA LEU A 173 -0.99 17.04 -5.64
C LEU A 173 -0.80 15.51 -5.58
N VAL A 174 -1.77 14.75 -6.10
CA VAL A 174 -1.67 13.28 -6.23
C VAL A 174 -0.43 12.90 -7.02
N LYS A 175 -0.22 13.50 -8.19
CA LYS A 175 0.96 13.26 -9.03
C LYS A 175 2.26 13.55 -8.29
N GLN A 176 2.32 14.67 -7.56
CA GLN A 176 3.51 15.03 -6.79
C GLN A 176 3.84 14.02 -5.68
N LEU A 177 2.83 13.54 -4.95
CA LEU A 177 2.99 12.48 -3.94
C LEU A 177 3.50 11.19 -4.59
N GLN A 178 2.88 10.76 -5.70
CA GLN A 178 3.27 9.55 -6.43
C GLN A 178 4.70 9.63 -6.96
N TYR A 179 5.07 10.73 -7.63
CA TYR A 179 6.43 10.92 -8.11
C TYR A 179 7.45 10.92 -6.97
N ARG A 180 7.12 11.51 -5.83
CA ARG A 180 8.00 11.48 -4.67
C ARG A 180 8.16 10.07 -4.13
N LEU A 181 7.08 9.30 -4.02
CA LEU A 181 7.12 7.90 -3.60
C LEU A 181 7.99 7.05 -4.52
N GLU A 182 7.81 7.17 -5.84
CA GLU A 182 8.66 6.49 -6.82
C GLU A 182 10.13 6.89 -6.69
N ASN A 183 10.41 8.19 -6.54
CA ASN A 183 11.78 8.67 -6.39
C ASN A 183 12.47 8.11 -5.14
N VAL A 184 11.73 7.99 -4.02
CA VAL A 184 12.26 7.33 -2.81
C VAL A 184 12.55 5.86 -3.06
N LYS A 185 11.68 5.14 -3.80
CA LYS A 185 11.90 3.73 -4.16
C LYS A 185 13.16 3.58 -5.03
N ARG A 186 13.36 4.45 -6.03
CA ARG A 186 14.55 4.44 -6.90
C ARG A 186 15.84 4.68 -6.12
N SER A 187 15.84 5.60 -5.14
CA SER A 187 17.04 5.88 -4.32
C SER A 187 17.39 4.77 -3.32
N ALA A 188 16.47 3.85 -3.03
CA ALA A 188 16.72 2.74 -2.11
C ALA A 188 17.43 1.55 -2.79
N VAL A 189 17.51 1.53 -4.13
CA VAL A 189 18.23 0.49 -4.86
C VAL A 189 19.73 0.82 -4.84
N PRO A 190 20.60 -0.05 -4.28
CA PRO A 190 22.05 0.20 -4.25
C PRO A 190 22.58 0.40 -5.67
N LYS A 191 23.32 1.48 -5.90
CA LYS A 191 24.05 1.67 -7.15
C LYS A 191 25.22 0.69 -7.15
N ILE A 192 25.22 -0.25 -8.09
CA ILE A 192 26.38 -1.12 -8.35
C ILE A 192 27.54 -0.20 -8.74
N ARG A 193 28.56 -0.11 -7.88
CA ARG A 193 29.84 0.50 -8.24
C ARG A 193 30.55 -0.52 -9.14
N LYS A 194 30.90 -0.10 -10.35
CA LYS A 194 31.74 -0.86 -11.27
C LYS A 194 33.18 -0.90 -10.75
#